data_AF-A0A9D8FXI8-F1
#
_entry.id   AF-A0A9D8FXI8-F1
#
_cell.length_a   1.000
_cell.length_b   1.000
_cell.length_c   1.000
_cell.angle_alpha   90.00
_cell.angle_beta   90.00
_cell.angle_gamma   90.00
#
_symmetry.space_group_name_H-M   'P 1'
#
loop_
_entity.id
_entity.type
_entity.pdbx_description
1 polymer ?
#
loop_
_entity_poly.entity_id
_entity_poly.type
_entity_poly.pdbx_seq_one_letter_code
_entity_poly.pdbx_strand_id
1 'polypeptide(L)' 'MVKGWISISEASKQSGYNRAHLRELIRQGRIKGRKVVTVWLVSRSSLTAYLREQSERGEKRGRKPLT' A
#
# COMPACT_ATOMS: atom_id res chain seq x y z
N MET A 1 11.99 -17.65 8.08
CA MET A 1 12.53 -16.96 6.87
C MET A 1 11.95 -15.54 6.81
N VAL A 2 12.72 -14.50 7.12
CA VAL A 2 12.20 -13.12 7.29
C VAL A 2 12.26 -12.34 5.97
N LYS A 3 11.38 -12.65 5.00
CA LYS A 3 11.19 -11.82 3.78
C LYS A 3 9.99 -10.90 3.94
N GLY A 4 10.11 -9.92 4.84
CA GLY A 4 9.05 -8.94 5.15
C GLY A 4 9.02 -7.71 4.24
N TRP A 5 9.97 -7.59 3.30
CA TRP A 5 10.11 -6.44 2.41
C TRP A 5 10.00 -6.89 0.95
N ILE A 6 9.17 -6.18 0.20
CA ILE A 6 8.93 -6.41 -1.23
C ILE A 6 9.25 -5.15 -2.01
N SER A 7 9.59 -5.29 -3.28
CA SER A 7 9.81 -4.13 -4.17
C SER A 7 8.50 -3.39 -4.46
N ILE A 8 8.58 -2.11 -4.85
CA ILE A 8 7.39 -1.37 -5.31
C ILE A 8 6.65 -2.08 -6.46
N SER A 9 7.38 -2.74 -7.36
CA SER A 9 6.76 -3.48 -8.47
C SER A 9 5.97 -4.69 -7.98
N GLU A 10 6.49 -5.44 -7.01
CA GLU A 10 5.75 -6.54 -6.39
C GLU A 10 4.57 -6.04 -5.56
N ALA A 11 4.77 -4.98 -4.77
CA ALA A 11 3.71 -4.35 -4.01
C ALA A 11 2.56 -3.87 -4.90
N SER A 12 2.89 -3.32 -6.08
CA SER A 12 1.91 -2.89 -7.08
C SER A 12 1.11 -4.07 -7.63
N LYS A 13 1.78 -5.18 -7.98
CA LYS A 13 1.10 -6.41 -8.41
C LYS A 13 0.21 -7.01 -7.32
N GLN A 14 0.66 -6.98 -6.06
CA GLN A 14 -0.07 -7.59 -4.94
C GLN A 14 -1.26 -6.75 -4.48
N SER A 15 -1.15 -5.42 -4.50
CA SER A 15 -2.21 -4.51 -4.07
C SER A 15 -3.15 -4.07 -5.20
N GLY A 16 -2.75 -4.21 -6.46
CA GLY A 16 -3.43 -3.63 -7.60
C GLY A 16 -3.25 -2.10 -7.72
N TYR A 17 -2.55 -1.45 -6.78
CA TYR A 17 -2.30 -0.02 -6.82
C TYR A 17 -1.14 0.35 -7.74
N ASN A 18 -1.22 1.55 -8.31
CA ASN A 18 -0.13 2.11 -9.10
C ASN A 18 1.10 2.39 -8.22
N ARG A 19 2.30 2.14 -8.76
CA ARG A 19 3.60 2.48 -8.14
C ARG A 19 3.67 3.93 -7.63
N ALA A 20 3.07 4.88 -8.36
CA ALA A 20 3.03 6.28 -7.93
C ALA A 20 2.20 6.46 -6.65
N HIS A 21 1.03 5.80 -6.58
CA HIS A 21 0.17 5.82 -5.40
C HIS A 21 0.86 5.18 -4.20
N LEU A 22 1.57 4.06 -4.39
CA LEU A 22 2.35 3.44 -3.32
C LEU A 22 3.42 4.37 -2.76
N ARG A 23 4.13 5.13 -3.61
CA ARG A 23 5.10 6.13 -3.14
C ARG A 23 4.43 7.24 -2.34
N GLU A 24 3.25 7.68 -2.77
CA GLU A 24 2.48 8.67 -2.05
C GLU A 24 2.06 8.16 -0.66
N LEU A 25 1.59 6.91 -0.56
CA LEU A 25 1.27 6.29 0.72
C LEU A 25 2.49 6.20 1.66
N ILE A 26 3.68 5.96 1.11
CA ILE A 26 4.92 5.97 1.88
C ILE A 26 5.23 7.39 2.37
N ARG A 27 5.11 8.41 1.51
CA ARG A 27 5.34 9.82 1.88
C ARG A 27 4.35 10.30 2.96
N GLN A 28 3.11 9.84 2.89
CA GLN A 28 2.08 10.13 3.88
C GLN A 28 2.26 9.33 5.19
N GLY A 29 3.22 8.40 5.27
CA GLY A 29 3.43 7.55 6.44
C GLY A 29 2.35 6.49 6.66
N ARG A 30 1.47 6.25 5.68
CA ARG A 30 0.39 5.24 5.75
C ARG A 30 0.93 3.81 5.69
N ILE A 31 2.02 3.62 4.93
CA ILE A 31 2.69 2.33 4.81
C ILE A 31 4.20 2.49 5.05
N LYS A 32 4.81 1.48 5.67
CA LYS A 32 6.27 1.46 5.90
C LYS A 32 7.00 1.19 4.59
N GLY A 33 7.69 2.22 4.10
CA GLY A 33 8.62 2.14 2.98
C GLY A 33 10.02 2.57 3.38
N ARG A 34 11.03 1.97 2.74
CA ARG A 34 12.44 2.39 2.86
C ARG A 34 13.06 2.54 1.49
N LYS A 35 13.84 3.60 1.29
CA LYS A 35 14.64 3.78 0.09
C LYS A 35 15.98 3.08 0.28
N VAL A 36 16.30 2.13 -0.58
CA VAL A 36 17.58 1.42 -0.61
C VAL A 36 18.27 1.75 -1.91
N VAL A 37 19.33 2.56 -1.83
CA VAL A 37 20.09 3.09 -2.97
C VAL A 37 19.18 3.84 -3.96
N THR A 38 18.59 3.15 -4.93
CA THR A 38 17.68 3.70 -5.94
C THR A 38 16.27 3.10 -5.88
N VAL A 39 16.09 1.98 -5.19
CA VAL A 39 14.83 1.22 -5.16
C VAL A 39 14.08 1.49 -3.86
N TRP A 40 12.77 1.65 -3.96
CA TRP A 40 11.88 1.66 -2.81
C TRP A 40 11.44 0.24 -2.47
N LEU A 41 11.68 -0.14 -1.22
CA LEU A 41 11.17 -1.35 -0.61
C LEU A 41 9.99 -1.01 0.28
N VAL A 42 8.95 -1.83 0.21
CA VAL A 42 7.72 -1.71 0.99
C VAL A 42 7.62 -2.89 1.93
N SER A 43 7.23 -2.65 3.16
CA SER A 43 6.95 -3.73 4.10
C SER A 43 5.64 -4.42 3.74
N ARG A 44 5.70 -5.73 3.48
CA ARG A 44 4.54 -6.54 3.10
C ARG A 44 3.46 -6.52 4.19
N SER A 45 3.85 -6.64 5.46
CA SER A 45 2.90 -6.62 6.58
C SER A 45 2.18 -5.28 6.68
N SER A 46 2.92 -4.17 6.52
CA SER A 46 2.33 -2.82 6.54
C SER A 46 1.36 -2.60 5.38
N LEU A 47 1.68 -3.09 4.18
CA LEU A 47 0.80 -2.99 3.01
C LEU A 47 -0.47 -3.82 3.20
N THR A 48 -0.37 -5.05 3.71
CA THR A 48 -1.53 -5.90 3.98
C THR A 48 -2.43 -5.31 5.07
N ALA A 49 -1.85 -4.75 6.14
CA ALA A 49 -2.61 -4.06 7.18
C ALA A 49 -3.38 -2.85 6.59
N TYR A 50 -2.71 -2.05 5.76
CA TYR A 50 -3.34 -0.92 5.08
C TYR A 50 -4.50 -1.36 4.18
N LEU A 51 -4.33 -2.42 3.40
CA LEU A 51 -5.39 -2.96 2.52
C LEU A 51 -6.61 -3.45 3.32
N ARG A 52 -6.39 -4.12 4.46
CA ARG A 52 -7.49 -4.53 5.35
C ARG A 52 -8.24 -3.32 5.89
N GLU A 53 -7.51 -2.33 6.41
CA GLU A 53 -8.09 -1.08 6.89
C GLU A 53 -8.86 -0.36 5.77
N GLN A 54 -8.34 -0.34 4.54
CA GLN A 54 -9.04 0.26 3.40
C GLN A 54 -10.28 -0.52 2.99
N SER A 55 -10.29 -1.85 3.10
CA SER A 55 -11.49 -2.66 2.85
C SER A 55 -12.58 -2.31 3.87
N GLU A 56 -12.22 -2.26 5.16
CA GLU A 56 -13.14 -1.90 6.26
C GLU A 56 -13.62 -0.44 6.16
N ARG A 57 -12.76 0.48 5.73
CA ARG A 57 -13.12 1.89 5.48
C ARG A 57 -13.92 2.07 4.20
N GLY A 58 -13.66 1.26 3.18
CA GLY A 58 -14.34 1.27 1.89
C GLY A 58 -15.80 0.81 2.03
N GLU A 59 -16.06 -0.14 2.92
CA GLU A 59 -17.41 -0.54 3.30
C GLU A 59 -18.20 0.63 3.92
N LYS A 60 -17.53 1.48 4.71
CA LYS A 60 -18.10 2.73 5.26
C LYS A 60 -18.18 3.89 4.26
N ARG A 61 -17.51 3.78 3.11
CA ARG A 61 -17.62 4.71 1.97
C ARG A 61 -18.38 4.03 0.84
N GLY A 62 -19.54 3.44 1.15
CA GLY A 62 -20.54 3.12 0.15
C GLY A 62 -20.72 4.33 -0.79
N ARG A 63 -20.84 4.05 -2.10
CA ARG A 63 -21.08 5.05 -3.14
C ARG A 63 -22.15 6.02 -2.63
N LYS A 64 -21.83 7.32 -2.54
CA LYS A 64 -22.86 8.34 -2.32
C LYS A 64 -23.98 8.05 -3.34
N PRO A 65 -25.23 7.81 -2.91
CA PRO A 65 -26.29 7.54 -3.87
C PRO A 65 -26.31 8.70 -4.86
N LEU A 66 -26.30 8.36 -6.14
CA LEU A 66 -26.52 9.35 -7.20
C LEU A 66 -27.99 9.74 -7.06
N THR A 67 -28.25 10.84 -6.35
CA THR A 67 -29.56 11.53 -6.39
C THR A 67 -29.71 12.22 -7.73
#